data_AF-A0A3M1EVQ1-F1
#
_entry.id   AF-A0A3M1EVQ1-F1
#
_cell.length_a   1.000
_cell.length_b   1.000
_cell.length_c   1.000
_cell.angle_alpha   90.00
_cell.angle_beta   90.00
_cell.angle_gamma   90.00
#
_symmetry.space_group_name_H-M   'P 1'
#
loop_
_entity.id
_entity.type
_entity.pdbx_description
1 polymer ?
#
loop_
_entity_poly.entity_id
_entity_poly.type
_entity_poly.pdbx_seq_one_letter_code
_entity_poly.pdbx_strand_id
1 'polypeptide(L)'
;MLYLVTVKNQGIVVQERVVDAPDALTAINQVEREFGEPVTVEYVLVELEDGRKQPKMVVHNWHGYSFLARRLTPEEATARR
;
A
#
# COMPACT_ATOMS: atom_id res chain seq x y z
N MET A 1 19.44 1.69 3.24
CA MET A 1 19.52 0.21 3.39
C MET A 1 18.62 -0.40 2.33
N LEU A 2 18.98 -1.57 1.79
CA LEU A 2 18.15 -2.19 0.75
C LEU A 2 17.00 -3.01 1.35
N TYR A 3 15.81 -2.80 0.80
CA TYR A 3 14.60 -3.53 1.13
C TYR A 3 14.03 -4.18 -0.11
N LEU A 4 13.57 -5.42 0.03
CA LEU A 4 12.67 -6.06 -0.92
C LEU A 4 11.23 -5.77 -0.49
N VAL A 5 10.48 -5.10 -1.35
CA VAL A 5 9.05 -4.87 -1.19
C VAL A 5 8.32 -5.84 -2.09
N THR A 6 7.55 -6.74 -1.50
CA THR A 6 6.67 -7.68 -2.20
C THR A 6 5.27 -7.09 -2.22
N VAL A 7 4.71 -6.93 -3.42
CA VAL A 7 3.34 -6.45 -3.64
C VAL A 7 2.45 -7.64 -3.95
N LYS A 8 1.34 -7.76 -3.21
CA LYS A 8 0.36 -8.84 -3.39
C LYS A 8 -1.02 -8.30 -3.68
N ASN A 9 -1.69 -8.79 -4.71
CA ASN A 9 -3.11 -8.53 -4.96
C ASN A 9 -3.93 -9.75 -4.52
N GLN A 10 -4.86 -9.58 -3.58
CA GLN A 10 -5.69 -10.69 -3.07
C GLN A 10 -4.86 -11.93 -2.63
N GLY A 11 -3.68 -11.69 -2.04
CA GLY A 11 -2.76 -12.73 -1.57
C GLY A 11 -1.77 -13.26 -2.60
N ILE A 12 -1.94 -12.96 -3.88
CA ILE A 12 -1.04 -13.38 -4.97
C ILE A 12 0.08 -12.36 -5.15
N VAL A 13 1.35 -12.80 -5.17
CA VAL A 13 2.49 -11.93 -5.47
C VAL A 13 2.40 -11.47 -6.92
N VAL A 14 2.31 -10.16 -7.13
CA VAL A 14 2.22 -9.55 -8.46
C VAL A 14 3.49 -8.79 -8.82
N GLN A 15 4.25 -8.31 -7.84
CA GLN A 15 5.51 -7.62 -8.09
C GLN A 15 6.46 -7.74 -6.89
N GLU A 16 7.76 -7.70 -7.19
CA GLU A 16 8.82 -7.50 -6.21
C GLU A 16 9.70 -6.33 -6.65
N ARG A 17 10.04 -5.45 -5.72
CA ARG A 17 10.91 -4.28 -5.95
C ARG A 17 12.00 -4.22 -4.90
N VAL A 18 13.24 -4.00 -5.35
CA VAL A 18 14.34 -3.64 -4.46
C VAL A 18 14.49 -2.13 -4.43
N VAL A 19 14.39 -1.54 -3.24
CA VAL A 19 14.50 -0.08 -3.04
C VAL A 19 15.50 0.23 -1.94
N ASP A 20 16.13 1.39 -2.03
CA ASP A 20 16.98 1.92 -0.96
C ASP A 20 16.17 2.85 -0.06
N ALA A 21 16.06 2.49 1.21
CA ALA A 21 15.28 3.22 2.21
C ALA A 21 15.92 3.19 3.60
N PRO A 22 15.62 4.20 4.45
CA PRO A 22 16.08 4.23 5.84
C PRO A 22 15.30 3.27 6.76
N ASP A 23 14.08 2.87 6.38
CA ASP A 23 13.24 1.94 7.14
C ASP A 23 12.21 1.25 6.24
N ALA A 24 11.50 0.26 6.79
CA ALA A 24 10.52 -0.55 6.06
C ALA A 24 9.29 0.26 5.60
N LEU A 25 8.83 1.22 6.39
CA LEU A 25 7.66 2.04 6.05
C LEU A 25 8.00 2.95 4.86
N THR A 26 9.17 3.57 4.87
CA THR A 26 9.67 4.40 3.77
C THR A 26 9.86 3.57 2.50
N ALA A 27 10.34 2.33 2.61
CA ALA A 27 10.45 1.42 1.47
C ALA A 27 9.06 1.11 0.86
N ILE A 28 8.06 0.80 1.69
CA ILE A 28 6.68 0.58 1.24
C ILE A 28 6.13 1.83 0.56
N ASN A 29 6.24 3.00 1.19
CA ASN A 29 5.71 4.25 0.65
C ASN A 29 6.34 4.64 -0.70
N GLN A 30 7.61 4.29 -0.95
CA GLN A 30 8.22 4.52 -2.25
C GLN A 30 7.58 3.66 -3.34
N VAL A 31 7.35 2.37 -3.06
CA VAL A 31 6.76 1.43 -4.02
C VAL A 31 5.26 1.66 -4.18
N GLU A 32 4.54 1.93 -3.10
CA GLU A 32 3.09 2.21 -3.11
C GLU A 32 2.74 3.37 -4.05
N ARG A 33 3.58 4.41 -4.09
CA ARG A 33 3.41 5.55 -5.02
C ARG A 33 3.43 5.16 -6.51
N GLU A 34 4.02 4.01 -6.87
CA GLU A 34 3.98 3.49 -8.26
C GLU A 34 2.61 2.88 -8.60
N PHE A 35 1.80 2.52 -7.60
CA PHE A 35 0.55 1.77 -7.78
C PHE A 35 -0.72 2.62 -7.74
N GLY A 36 -0.62 3.90 -7.38
CA GLY A 36 -1.77 4.82 -7.38
C GLY A 36 -1.66 5.88 -6.29
N GLU A 37 -2.67 6.75 -6.24
CA GLU A 37 -2.82 7.67 -5.12
C GLU A 37 -3.17 6.91 -3.84
N PRO A 38 -2.65 7.34 -2.67
CA PRO A 38 -3.00 6.71 -1.41
C PRO A 38 -4.52 6.68 -1.20
N VAL A 39 -4.95 5.67 -0.44
CA VAL A 39 -6.35 5.52 -0.05
C VAL A 39 -6.85 6.82 0.57
N THR A 40 -7.91 7.39 0.00
CA THR A 40 -8.53 8.62 0.50
C THR A 40 -9.86 8.28 1.15
N VAL A 41 -10.09 8.76 2.36
CA VAL A 41 -11.32 8.51 3.11
C VAL A 41 -12.15 9.78 3.15
N GLU A 42 -13.41 9.68 2.73
CA GLU A 42 -14.40 10.76 2.75
C GLU A 42 -15.57 10.38 3.67
N TYR A 43 -16.02 11.32 4.50
CA TYR A 43 -17.21 11.16 5.32
C TYR A 43 -18.37 11.94 4.71
N VAL A 44 -19.39 11.22 4.22
CA VAL A 44 -20.59 11.82 3.63
C VAL A 44 -21.80 11.56 4.50
N LEU A 45 -22.72 12.52 4.58
CA LEU A 45 -24.02 12.33 5.23
C LEU A 45 -25.01 11.80 4.19
N VAL A 46 -25.57 10.62 4.43
CA VAL A 46 -26.62 10.04 3.59
C VAL A 46 -27.95 10.21 4.30
N GLU A 47 -28.95 10.71 3.57
CA GLU A 47 -30.33 10.79 4.07
C GLU A 47 -31.02 9.44 3.85
N LEU A 48 -31.59 8.89 4.92
CA LEU A 48 -32.34 7.65 4.91
C LEU A 48 -33.80 7.92 4.51
N GLU A 49 -34.55 6.86 4.18
CA GLU A 49 -35.97 6.96 3.79
C GLU A 49 -36.86 7.59 4.88
N ASP A 50 -36.43 7.52 6.14
CA ASP A 50 -37.11 8.13 7.29
C ASP A 50 -36.69 9.58 7.57
N GLY A 51 -35.88 10.18 6.68
CA GLY A 51 -35.41 11.57 6.79
C GLY A 51 -34.24 11.79 7.76
N ARG A 52 -33.74 10.73 8.44
CA ARG A 52 -32.53 10.86 9.28
C ARG A 52 -31.27 10.89 8.42
N LYS A 53 -30.27 11.66 8.85
CA LYS A 53 -28.94 11.70 8.22
C LYS A 53 -27.97 10.79 8.97
N GLN A 54 -27.29 9.91 8.24
CA GLN A 54 -26.28 9.01 8.80
C GLN A 54 -24.91 9.26 8.16
N PRO A 55 -23.82 9.35 8.97
CA PRO A 55 -22.47 9.41 8.40
C PRO A 55 -22.11 8.06 7.76
N LYS A 56 -21.66 8.13 6.51
CA LYS A 56 -21.10 7.01 5.76
C LYS A 56 -19.66 7.34 5.42
N MET A 57 -18.79 6.38 5.70
CA MET A 57 -17.40 6.42 5.28
C MET A 57 -17.31 5.85 3.86
N VAL A 58 -16.80 6.65 2.93
CA VAL A 58 -16.49 6.26 1.56
C VAL A 58 -14.98 6.18 1.44
N VAL A 59 -14.49 5.06 0.93
CA VAL A 59 -13.06 4.85 0.76
C VAL A 59 -12.74 4.82 -0.73
N HIS A 60 -11.98 5.80 -1.17
CA HIS A 60 -11.51 5.96 -2.55
C HIS A 60 -10.14 5.30 -2.70
N ASN A 61 -9.84 4.83 -3.92
CA ASN A 61 -8.52 4.27 -4.27
C ASN A 61 -8.12 3.06 -3.39
N TRP A 62 -9.09 2.26 -2.92
CA TRP A 62 -8.80 0.97 -2.27
C TRP A 62 -8.30 -0.01 -3.33
N HIS A 63 -7.01 -0.01 -3.56
CA HIS A 63 -6.37 -1.02 -4.37
C HIS A 63 -6.19 -2.24 -3.48
N GLY A 64 -6.71 -3.42 -3.85
CA GLY A 64 -6.61 -4.66 -3.08
C GLY A 64 -5.18 -5.21 -2.88
N TYR A 65 -4.18 -4.33 -2.96
CA TYR A 65 -2.78 -4.60 -2.78
C TYR A 65 -2.41 -4.60 -1.30
N SER A 66 -1.48 -5.48 -0.95
CA SER A 66 -0.77 -5.48 0.32
C SER A 66 0.72 -5.43 0.04
N PHE A 67 1.43 -4.64 0.84
CA PHE A 67 2.86 -4.41 0.69
C PHE A 67 3.59 -5.02 1.88
N LEU A 68 4.62 -5.82 1.60
CA LEU A 68 5.46 -6.44 2.61
C LEU A 68 6.90 -6.00 2.35
N ALA A 69 7.51 -5.32 3.31
CA ALA A 69 8.92 -4.94 3.22
C ALA A 69 9.79 -5.82 4.12
N ARG A 70 10.83 -6.40 3.53
CA ARG A 70 11.88 -7.13 4.25
C ARG A 70 13.23 -6.50 3.93
N ARG A 71 14.03 -6.25 4.97
CA ARG A 71 15.42 -5.81 4.81
C ARG A 71 16.23 -6.93 4.14
N LEU A 72 17.04 -6.56 3.15
CA LEU A 72 17.97 -7.47 2.49
C LEU A 72 19.31 -7.49 3.23
N THR A 73 19.94 -8.67 3.29
CA THR A 73 21.35 -8.76 3.64
C THR A 73 22.21 -8.23 2.47
N PRO A 74 23.47 -7.82 2.72
CA PRO A 74 24.38 -7.39 1.65
C PRO A 74 24.57 -8.45 0.54
N GLU A 75 24.55 -9.74 0.91
CA GLU A 75 24.66 -10.85 -0.04
C GLU A 75 23.41 -10.96 -0.91
N GLU A 76 22.21 -10.92 -0.33
CA GLU A 76 20.95 -10.95 -1.07
C GLU A 76 20.79 -9.75 -2.01
N ALA A 77 21.25 -8.58 -1.56
CA ALA A 77 21.26 -7.36 -2.37
C ALA A 77 22.17 -7.48 -3.61
N THR A 78 23.29 -8.18 -3.49
CA THR A 78 24.23 -8.39 -4.60
C THR A 78 23.68 -9.40 -5.60
N ALA A 79 22.97 -10.42 -5.16
CA ALA A 79 22.37 -11.45 -6.01
C ALA A 79 21.16 -10.95 -6.84
N ARG A 80 20.57 -9.81 -6.48
CA ARG A 80 19.38 -9.22 -7.14
C ARG A 80 19.69 -7.95 -7.95
N ARG A 81 20.98 -7.60 -8.09
CA ARG A 81 21.48 -6.51 -8.95
C ARG A 81 21.90 -7.05 -10.31
#